data_AF-A0A8E6BAH1-F1
#
_entry.id   AF-A0A8E6BAH1-F1
#
_cell.length_a   1.000
_cell.length_b   1.000
_cell.length_c   1.000
_cell.angle_alpha   90.00
_cell.angle_beta   90.00
_cell.angle_gamma   90.00
#
_symmetry.space_group_name_H-M   'P 1'
#
loop_
_entity.id
_entity.type
_entity.pdbx_description
1 polymer ?
#
loop_
_entity_poly.entity_id
_entity_poly.type
_entity_poly.pdbx_seq_one_letter_code
_entity_poly.pdbx_strand_id
1 'polypeptide(L)'
;MTLDVFLEFKRDFPVRTANHGFLDFDYKKAGKRIDFGEDVLGGSFREHHGNWQQDSTRGLLVEKNKDHPVLKGVQDIWGLTDVYRTYKVGGSLPADCTPLVDGQPLLGRKPDDAINPKLIPLPVAWVRTWTGNTGKTARVFHTTMGSAEDYRNPGLRRLTVNAVYWCLNREKQIDPTSSVDPVGKYEPLPSGFDYAKLKVVPHPPSFYK
;
A
#
# COMPACT_ATOMS: atom_id res chain seq x y z
N MET A 1 -17.24 15.49 -7.74
CA MET A 1 -16.44 14.69 -8.68
C MET A 1 -16.83 13.24 -8.43
N THR A 2 -17.42 12.54 -9.41
CA THR A 2 -17.93 11.16 -9.23
C THR A 2 -16.79 10.14 -9.39
N LEU A 3 -16.89 8.96 -8.78
CA LEU A 3 -15.90 7.88 -8.94
C LEU A 3 -15.72 7.54 -10.41
N ASP A 4 -16.83 7.64 -11.14
CA ASP A 4 -16.90 7.37 -12.55
C ASP A 4 -15.95 8.26 -13.37
N VAL A 5 -15.57 9.46 -12.92
CA VAL A 5 -14.55 10.28 -13.62
C VAL A 5 -13.14 9.68 -13.47
N PHE A 6 -12.79 9.14 -12.30
CA PHE A 6 -11.53 8.40 -12.13
C PHE A 6 -11.56 7.07 -12.90
N LEU A 7 -12.70 6.39 -12.87
CA LEU A 7 -12.93 5.12 -13.57
C LEU A 7 -13.14 5.29 -15.09
N GLU A 8 -13.49 6.48 -15.57
CA GLU A 8 -13.60 6.81 -17.00
C GLU A 8 -12.23 6.70 -17.68
N PHE A 9 -11.17 7.00 -16.94
CA PHE A 9 -9.79 6.76 -17.36
C PHE A 9 -9.37 5.27 -17.19
N LYS A 10 -10.24 4.40 -16.66
CA LYS A 10 -10.05 2.95 -16.43
C LYS A 10 -8.93 2.59 -15.45
N ARG A 11 -8.53 3.52 -14.58
CA ARG A 11 -7.31 3.41 -13.76
C ARG A 11 -7.58 3.89 -12.35
N ASP A 12 -7.20 3.08 -11.37
CA ASP A 12 -7.12 3.53 -9.98
C ASP A 12 -5.79 3.09 -9.36
N PHE A 13 -5.13 4.02 -8.67
CA PHE A 13 -3.83 3.81 -8.02
C PHE A 13 -3.78 4.38 -6.59
N PRO A 14 -4.63 3.87 -5.69
CA PRO A 14 -4.68 4.30 -4.30
C PRO A 14 -3.47 3.80 -3.52
N VAL A 15 -2.71 4.73 -2.98
CA VAL A 15 -1.54 4.47 -2.12
C VAL A 15 -1.91 4.77 -0.67
N ARG A 16 -1.60 3.82 0.23
CA ARG A 16 -1.63 3.98 1.68
C ARG A 16 -2.97 4.50 2.21
N THR A 17 -3.02 5.78 2.62
CA THR A 17 -4.19 6.41 3.26
C THR A 17 -5.25 6.88 2.27
N ALA A 18 -5.14 6.52 0.98
CA ALA A 18 -6.09 6.94 -0.04
C ALA A 18 -7.55 6.62 0.33
N ASN A 19 -7.80 5.52 1.05
CA ASN A 19 -9.12 5.16 1.55
C ASN A 19 -9.77 6.24 2.44
N HIS A 20 -8.98 7.00 3.22
CA HIS A 20 -9.51 8.05 4.10
C HIS A 20 -10.20 9.18 3.33
N GLY A 21 -9.72 9.51 2.12
CA GLY A 21 -10.33 10.52 1.26
C GLY A 21 -11.71 10.16 0.74
N PHE A 22 -12.13 8.89 0.87
CA PHE A 22 -13.38 8.37 0.33
C PHE A 22 -14.37 7.84 1.39
N LEU A 23 -14.09 8.01 2.69
CA LEU A 23 -14.97 7.52 3.77
C LEU A 23 -16.41 8.05 3.64
N ASP A 24 -16.56 9.34 3.35
CA ASP A 24 -17.86 10.00 3.20
C ASP A 24 -18.30 10.15 1.75
N PHE A 25 -17.71 9.38 0.85
CA PHE A 25 -18.03 9.46 -0.56
C PHE A 25 -19.39 8.82 -0.86
N ASP A 26 -20.39 9.64 -1.21
CA ASP A 26 -21.73 9.16 -1.56
C ASP A 26 -21.80 8.63 -3.01
N TYR A 27 -21.07 7.55 -3.26
CA TYR A 27 -21.15 6.81 -4.51
C TYR A 27 -22.06 5.60 -4.33
N LYS A 28 -23.08 5.48 -5.19
CA LYS A 28 -24.04 4.38 -5.19
C LYS A 28 -23.96 3.61 -6.49
N LYS A 29 -24.04 2.28 -6.42
CA LYS A 29 -24.17 1.38 -7.56
C LYS A 29 -25.31 0.41 -7.31
N ALA A 30 -26.23 0.32 -8.26
CA ALA A 30 -27.47 -0.46 -8.12
C ALA A 30 -28.23 -0.17 -6.80
N GLY A 31 -28.34 1.10 -6.42
CA GLY A 31 -29.05 1.54 -5.21
C GLY A 31 -28.32 1.31 -3.89
N LYS A 32 -27.18 0.59 -3.87
CA LYS A 32 -26.36 0.38 -2.68
C LYS A 32 -25.23 1.40 -2.61
N ARG A 33 -24.99 2.00 -1.43
CA ARG A 33 -23.78 2.80 -1.16
C ARG A 33 -22.56 1.90 -1.19
N ILE A 34 -21.54 2.32 -1.93
CA ILE A 34 -20.29 1.61 -2.11
C ILE A 34 -19.29 2.13 -1.09
N ASP A 35 -18.71 1.22 -0.33
CA ASP A 35 -17.56 1.49 0.51
C ASP A 35 -16.31 1.42 -0.38
N PHE A 36 -15.63 2.55 -0.60
CA PHE A 36 -14.48 2.57 -1.50
C PHE A 36 -13.39 1.60 -1.05
N GLY A 37 -13.07 1.56 0.25
CA GLY A 37 -12.01 0.69 0.74
C GLY A 37 -12.38 -0.79 0.63
N GLU A 38 -13.59 -1.17 1.03
CA GLU A 38 -14.01 -2.58 0.97
C GLU A 38 -14.41 -3.03 -0.44
N ASP A 39 -15.33 -2.33 -1.09
CA ASP A 39 -15.90 -2.74 -2.37
C ASP A 39 -14.93 -2.50 -3.53
N VAL A 40 -14.16 -1.40 -3.54
CA VAL A 40 -13.26 -1.04 -4.66
C VAL A 40 -11.83 -1.51 -4.43
N LEU A 41 -11.26 -1.28 -3.24
CA LEU A 41 -9.86 -1.65 -2.96
C LEU A 41 -9.73 -3.09 -2.51
N GLY A 42 -10.75 -3.65 -1.86
CA GLY A 42 -10.72 -5.00 -1.28
C GLY A 42 -10.30 -5.04 0.19
N GLY A 43 -10.15 -3.88 0.84
CA GLY A 43 -9.95 -3.78 2.27
C GLY A 43 -9.58 -2.37 2.74
N SER A 44 -10.23 -1.92 3.81
CA SER A 44 -9.89 -0.70 4.56
C SER A 44 -8.94 -0.97 5.72
N PHE A 45 -8.12 0.01 6.08
CA PHE A 45 -7.33 -0.01 7.31
C PHE A 45 -8.22 -0.33 8.54
N ARG A 46 -7.78 -1.28 9.36
CA ARG A 46 -8.44 -1.65 10.63
C ARG A 46 -7.51 -1.49 11.82
N GLU A 47 -6.29 -2.00 11.71
CA GLU A 47 -5.30 -1.93 12.79
C GLU A 47 -3.88 -2.08 12.24
N HIS A 48 -2.91 -1.67 13.04
CA HIS A 48 -1.49 -1.99 12.83
C HIS A 48 -1.26 -3.45 13.22
N HIS A 49 -0.56 -4.20 12.37
CA HIS A 49 -0.17 -5.57 12.61
C HIS A 49 1.29 -5.63 13.10
N GLY A 50 1.48 -5.33 14.38
CA GLY A 50 2.79 -5.15 14.99
C GLY A 50 2.81 -3.99 15.98
N ASN A 51 4.00 -3.64 16.44
CA ASN A 51 4.18 -2.49 17.32
C ASN A 51 4.22 -1.21 16.49
N TRP A 52 3.15 -0.43 16.58
CA TRP A 52 3.02 0.83 15.86
C TRP A 52 4.23 1.76 16.08
N GLN A 53 4.81 2.24 14.97
CA GLN A 53 6.00 3.10 14.92
C GLN A 53 7.30 2.50 15.50
N GLN A 54 7.30 1.22 15.85
CA GLN A 54 8.47 0.51 16.36
C GLN A 54 8.91 -0.61 15.43
N ASP A 55 7.95 -1.25 14.77
CA ASP A 55 8.22 -2.26 13.75
C ASP A 55 8.44 -1.60 12.37
N SER A 56 8.95 -2.39 11.43
CA SER A 56 9.04 -2.04 10.00
C SER A 56 8.54 -3.22 9.15
N THR A 57 8.37 -3.00 7.85
CA THR A 57 7.82 -4.01 6.95
C THR A 57 8.87 -4.50 5.97
N ARG A 58 9.12 -5.82 5.95
CA ARG A 58 9.78 -6.50 4.83
C ARG A 58 8.72 -7.04 3.88
N GLY A 59 8.78 -6.66 2.61
CA GLY A 59 7.89 -7.17 1.58
C GLY A 59 8.40 -8.50 1.03
N LEU A 60 7.53 -9.51 1.05
CA LEU A 60 7.74 -10.85 0.52
C LEU A 60 6.88 -11.02 -0.73
N LEU A 61 7.49 -11.39 -1.85
CA LEU A 61 6.72 -11.65 -3.08
C LEU A 61 5.86 -12.90 -2.90
N VAL A 62 4.60 -12.82 -3.30
CA VAL A 62 3.69 -13.96 -3.25
C VAL A 62 4.05 -14.92 -4.38
N GLU A 63 4.67 -16.05 -4.03
CA GLU A 63 5.27 -17.00 -4.98
C GLU A 63 4.33 -17.43 -6.11
N LYS A 64 3.06 -17.75 -5.77
CA LYS A 64 2.04 -18.15 -6.75
C LYS A 64 1.69 -17.08 -7.80
N ASN A 65 2.01 -15.81 -7.51
CA ASN A 65 1.67 -14.65 -8.34
C ASN A 65 2.92 -13.91 -8.86
N LYS A 66 4.12 -14.48 -8.70
CA LYS A 66 5.41 -13.84 -9.03
C LYS A 66 5.54 -13.43 -10.50
N ASP A 67 4.84 -14.11 -11.40
CA ASP A 67 4.87 -13.84 -12.84
C ASP A 67 3.97 -12.66 -13.26
N HIS A 68 3.25 -12.05 -12.30
CA HIS A 68 2.40 -10.90 -12.59
C HIS A 68 3.27 -9.70 -13.07
N PRO A 69 2.87 -8.97 -14.13
CA PRO A 69 3.70 -7.90 -14.72
C PRO A 69 4.13 -6.80 -13.73
N VAL A 70 3.31 -6.57 -12.70
CA VAL A 70 3.62 -5.60 -11.63
C VAL A 70 4.88 -5.99 -10.84
N LEU A 71 5.20 -7.28 -10.74
CA LEU A 71 6.36 -7.79 -10.00
C LEU A 71 7.64 -7.89 -10.85
N LYS A 72 7.59 -7.55 -12.14
CA LYS A 72 8.73 -7.68 -13.04
C LYS A 72 9.93 -6.84 -12.59
N GLY A 73 11.01 -7.50 -12.19
CA GLY A 73 12.24 -6.85 -11.71
C GLY A 73 12.12 -6.23 -10.30
N VAL A 74 11.03 -6.50 -9.57
CA VAL A 74 10.88 -6.10 -8.17
C VAL A 74 11.74 -7.00 -7.30
N GLN A 75 12.60 -6.42 -6.49
CA GLN A 75 13.46 -7.11 -5.53
C GLN A 75 13.55 -6.27 -4.25
N ASP A 76 13.81 -6.93 -3.12
CA ASP A 76 14.14 -6.31 -1.85
C ASP A 76 13.22 -5.14 -1.46
N ILE A 77 11.95 -5.44 -1.12
CA ILE A 77 11.02 -4.45 -0.60
C ILE A 77 11.22 -4.33 0.90
N TRP A 78 11.50 -3.11 1.36
CA TRP A 78 11.47 -2.76 2.78
C TRP A 78 10.97 -1.33 2.97
N GLY A 79 10.23 -1.10 4.05
CA GLY A 79 9.70 0.21 4.40
C GLY A 79 9.53 0.39 5.91
N LEU A 80 9.57 1.63 6.36
CA LEU A 80 9.40 2.05 7.75
C LEU A 80 7.95 2.05 8.22
N THR A 81 7.00 1.89 7.30
CA THR A 81 5.59 1.75 7.64
C THR A 81 5.28 0.40 8.23
N ASP A 82 4.45 0.38 9.28
CA ASP A 82 3.92 -0.87 9.84
C ASP A 82 3.04 -1.60 8.83
N VAL A 83 2.96 -2.93 8.97
CA VAL A 83 1.99 -3.74 8.23
C VAL A 83 0.58 -3.38 8.67
N TYR A 84 -0.31 -3.10 7.73
CA TYR A 84 -1.71 -2.81 8.03
C TYR A 84 -2.55 -4.07 7.85
N ARG A 85 -3.43 -4.34 8.82
CA ARG A 85 -4.51 -5.31 8.62
C ARG A 85 -5.66 -4.63 7.90
N THR A 86 -6.10 -5.24 6.79
CA THR A 86 -7.17 -4.72 5.91
C THR A 86 -8.40 -5.62 5.81
N TYR A 87 -8.49 -6.64 6.65
CA TYR A 87 -9.63 -7.55 6.76
C TYR A 87 -9.72 -8.08 8.21
N LYS A 88 -10.82 -8.73 8.58
CA LYS A 88 -11.00 -9.26 9.95
C LYS A 88 -9.94 -10.32 10.28
N VAL A 89 -9.53 -10.41 11.55
CA VAL A 89 -8.65 -11.51 12.02
C VAL A 89 -9.29 -12.86 11.67
N GLY A 90 -8.50 -13.78 11.11
CA GLY A 90 -8.98 -15.08 10.62
C GLY A 90 -9.65 -15.02 9.23
N GLY A 91 -9.81 -13.83 8.64
CA GLY A 91 -10.28 -13.67 7.26
C GLY A 91 -9.14 -13.62 6.23
N SER A 92 -9.49 -13.21 5.02
CA SER A 92 -8.57 -12.99 3.92
C SER A 92 -9.02 -11.79 3.09
N LEU A 93 -8.17 -11.35 2.16
CA LEU A 93 -8.64 -10.50 1.07
C LEU A 93 -9.81 -11.18 0.33
N PRO A 94 -10.72 -10.39 -0.28
CA PRO A 94 -11.75 -10.89 -1.18
C PRO A 94 -11.18 -11.80 -2.28
N ALA A 95 -11.96 -12.78 -2.74
CA ALA A 95 -11.50 -13.78 -3.68
C ALA A 95 -11.07 -13.23 -5.06
N ASP A 96 -11.55 -12.03 -5.41
CA ASP A 96 -11.19 -11.32 -6.64
C ASP A 96 -9.96 -10.40 -6.48
N CYS A 97 -9.35 -10.38 -5.30
CA CYS A 97 -8.06 -9.75 -5.07
C CYS A 97 -6.92 -10.75 -5.32
N THR A 98 -5.93 -10.32 -6.11
CA THR A 98 -4.71 -11.07 -6.35
C THR A 98 -3.57 -10.45 -5.51
N PRO A 99 -3.18 -11.05 -4.37
CA PRO A 99 -2.09 -10.54 -3.56
C PRO A 99 -0.76 -10.69 -4.28
N LEU A 100 0.05 -9.63 -4.30
CA LEU A 100 1.35 -9.60 -4.97
C LEU A 100 2.52 -9.57 -3.98
N VAL A 101 2.35 -8.85 -2.87
CA VAL A 101 3.37 -8.72 -1.82
C VAL A 101 2.70 -8.88 -0.46
N ASP A 102 3.24 -9.76 0.37
CA ASP A 102 2.92 -9.86 1.79
C ASP A 102 3.97 -9.10 2.62
N GLY A 103 3.53 -8.33 3.61
CA GLY A 103 4.40 -7.63 4.54
C GLY A 103 4.65 -8.47 5.78
N GLN A 104 5.90 -8.82 6.03
CA GLN A 104 6.39 -9.42 7.27
C GLN A 104 6.82 -8.30 8.23
N PRO A 105 6.20 -8.18 9.42
CA PRO A 105 6.70 -7.27 10.45
C PRO A 105 8.10 -7.66 10.92
N LEU A 106 8.98 -6.67 11.06
CA LEU A 106 10.31 -6.78 11.68
C LEU A 106 10.31 -6.12 13.06
N LEU A 107 11.06 -6.69 14.00
CA LEU A 107 11.28 -6.16 15.36
C LEU A 107 12.32 -5.05 15.34
N GLY A 108 11.93 -3.91 14.76
CA GLY A 108 12.77 -2.74 14.64
C GLY A 108 12.59 -2.03 13.30
N ARG A 109 13.44 -1.03 13.06
CA ARG A 109 13.33 -0.06 11.96
C ARG A 109 14.55 -0.05 11.04
N LYS A 110 15.24 -1.19 10.95
CA LYS A 110 16.31 -1.44 9.99
C LYS A 110 15.94 -2.58 9.03
N PRO A 111 16.47 -2.58 7.79
CA PRO A 111 16.17 -3.61 6.80
C PRO A 111 16.54 -5.03 7.24
N ASP A 112 17.56 -5.19 8.09
CA ASP A 112 18.13 -6.45 8.56
C ASP A 112 17.63 -6.88 9.94
N ASP A 113 16.75 -6.11 10.58
CA ASP A 113 16.16 -6.49 11.87
C ASP A 113 15.42 -7.84 11.77
N ALA A 114 15.39 -8.55 12.89
CA ALA A 114 14.76 -9.86 12.97
C ALA A 114 13.26 -9.77 12.68
N ILE A 115 12.68 -10.81 12.07
CA ILE A 115 11.23 -10.90 11.92
C ILE A 115 10.55 -10.93 13.29
N ASN A 116 9.31 -10.44 13.38
CA ASN A 116 8.46 -10.68 14.54
C ASN A 116 7.88 -12.11 14.45
N PRO A 117 8.36 -13.09 15.25
CA PRO A 117 7.96 -14.50 15.09
C PRO A 117 6.53 -14.77 15.54
N LYS A 118 5.86 -13.80 16.18
CA LYS A 118 4.48 -13.92 16.67
C LYS A 118 3.45 -13.56 15.60
N LEU A 119 3.88 -12.97 14.49
CA LEU A 119 3.01 -12.39 13.49
C LEU A 119 3.26 -13.03 12.12
N ILE A 120 2.18 -13.42 11.47
CA ILE A 120 2.23 -13.90 10.08
C ILE A 120 2.35 -12.70 9.13
N PRO A 121 2.95 -12.87 7.93
CA PRO A 121 2.81 -11.89 6.88
C PRO A 121 1.35 -11.64 6.50
N LEU A 122 1.00 -10.39 6.18
CA LEU A 122 -0.30 -10.02 5.62
C LEU A 122 -0.13 -9.30 4.28
N PRO A 123 -1.09 -9.37 3.34
CA PRO A 123 -1.00 -8.65 2.09
C PRO A 123 -0.80 -7.15 2.28
N VAL A 124 0.24 -6.59 1.64
CA VAL A 124 0.55 -5.15 1.62
C VAL A 124 0.53 -4.54 0.23
N ALA A 125 0.46 -5.36 -0.82
CA ALA A 125 0.17 -4.93 -2.18
C ALA A 125 -0.61 -5.99 -2.95
N TRP A 126 -1.67 -5.58 -3.64
CA TRP A 126 -2.51 -6.47 -4.44
C TRP A 126 -3.17 -5.75 -5.60
N VAL A 127 -3.69 -6.54 -6.55
CA VAL A 127 -4.47 -6.03 -7.68
C VAL A 127 -5.87 -6.63 -7.71
N ARG A 128 -6.81 -5.90 -8.29
CA ARG A 128 -8.12 -6.41 -8.68
C ARG A 128 -8.70 -5.59 -9.83
N THR A 129 -9.92 -5.92 -10.21
CA THR A 129 -10.71 -5.11 -11.16
C THR A 129 -11.99 -4.63 -10.52
N TRP A 130 -12.44 -3.43 -10.90
CA TRP A 130 -13.71 -2.87 -10.44
C TRP A 130 -14.51 -2.32 -11.62
N THR A 131 -15.83 -2.59 -11.65
CA THR A 131 -16.73 -2.06 -12.68
C THR A 131 -17.71 -1.08 -12.05
N GLY A 132 -17.62 0.19 -12.45
CA GLY A 132 -18.48 1.27 -11.96
C GLY A 132 -19.86 1.33 -12.61
N ASN A 133 -20.55 2.46 -12.46
CA ASN A 133 -21.90 2.68 -13.00
C ASN A 133 -21.90 2.82 -14.53
N THR A 134 -20.77 3.25 -15.10
CA THR A 134 -20.60 3.37 -16.56
C THR A 134 -20.41 2.03 -17.27
N GLY A 135 -20.36 0.91 -16.53
CA GLY A 135 -20.08 -0.42 -17.07
C GLY A 135 -18.63 -0.64 -17.51
N LYS A 136 -17.76 0.37 -17.40
CA LYS A 136 -16.33 0.24 -17.68
C LYS A 136 -15.61 -0.43 -16.51
N THR A 137 -14.82 -1.45 -16.82
CA THR A 137 -13.93 -2.11 -15.86
C THR A 137 -12.60 -1.38 -15.77
N ALA A 138 -12.19 -1.03 -14.55
CA ALA A 138 -10.91 -0.44 -14.21
C ALA A 138 -9.99 -1.49 -13.58
N ARG A 139 -8.68 -1.33 -13.82
CA ARG A 139 -7.62 -2.03 -13.10
C ARG A 139 -7.29 -1.24 -11.83
N VAL A 140 -7.28 -1.91 -10.69
CA VAL A 140 -7.00 -1.33 -9.37
C VAL A 140 -5.76 -2.00 -8.82
N PHE A 141 -4.74 -1.21 -8.50
CA PHE A 141 -3.62 -1.63 -7.66
C PHE A 141 -3.72 -0.90 -6.34
N HIS A 142 -3.61 -1.63 -5.24
CA HIS A 142 -3.59 -1.03 -3.91
C HIS A 142 -2.37 -1.50 -3.14
N THR A 143 -1.77 -0.59 -2.37
CA THR A 143 -0.73 -0.90 -1.40
C THR A 143 -0.92 -0.13 -0.11
N THR A 144 -0.66 -0.78 1.02
CA THR A 144 -0.70 -0.18 2.37
C THR A 144 0.64 0.45 2.78
N MET A 145 1.71 0.17 2.02
CA MET A 145 2.99 0.89 2.07
C MET A 145 2.89 2.22 1.30
N GLY A 146 3.92 3.05 1.38
CA GLY A 146 4.04 4.27 0.58
C GLY A 146 4.07 5.55 1.40
N SER A 147 4.61 5.49 2.61
CA SER A 147 5.16 6.71 3.22
C SER A 147 6.31 7.23 2.36
N ALA A 148 6.62 8.52 2.49
CA ALA A 148 7.73 9.11 1.76
C ALA A 148 9.06 8.38 2.09
N GLU A 149 9.26 7.94 3.33
CA GLU A 149 10.48 7.20 3.69
C GLU A 149 10.56 5.81 3.06
N ASP A 150 9.44 5.11 2.86
CA ASP A 150 9.46 3.80 2.19
C ASP A 150 9.97 3.92 0.74
N TYR A 151 9.69 5.04 0.07
CA TYR A 151 10.17 5.30 -1.29
C TYR A 151 11.69 5.51 -1.39
N ARG A 152 12.43 5.52 -0.27
CA ARG A 152 13.89 5.36 -0.31
C ARG A 152 14.29 3.99 -0.88
N ASN A 153 13.48 2.95 -0.63
CA ASN A 153 13.73 1.60 -1.11
C ASN A 153 13.45 1.46 -2.63
N PRO A 154 14.43 0.99 -3.43
CA PRO A 154 14.26 0.85 -4.88
C PRO A 154 13.25 -0.23 -5.27
N GLY A 155 13.09 -1.28 -4.47
CA GLY A 155 12.08 -2.33 -4.67
C GLY A 155 10.65 -1.79 -4.67
N LEU A 156 10.33 -0.94 -3.69
CA LEU A 156 9.02 -0.29 -3.61
C LEU A 156 8.80 0.72 -4.75
N ARG A 157 9.84 1.46 -5.13
CA ARG A 157 9.80 2.35 -6.30
C ARG A 157 9.49 1.57 -7.58
N ARG A 158 10.17 0.44 -7.81
CA ARG A 158 9.90 -0.47 -8.94
C ARG A 158 8.48 -0.99 -8.92
N LEU A 159 8.01 -1.50 -7.78
CA LEU A 159 6.64 -2.00 -7.63
C LEU A 159 5.62 -0.92 -8.02
N THR A 160 5.81 0.30 -7.54
CA THR A 160 4.95 1.45 -7.81
C THR A 160 4.94 1.81 -9.29
N VAL A 161 6.12 1.95 -9.92
CA VAL A 161 6.24 2.27 -11.35
C VAL A 161 5.58 1.20 -12.21
N ASN A 162 5.88 -0.09 -11.96
CA ASN A 162 5.30 -1.20 -12.70
C ASN A 162 3.77 -1.24 -12.57
N ALA A 163 3.25 -0.98 -11.37
CA ALA A 163 1.82 -0.93 -11.12
C ALA A 163 1.13 0.23 -11.85
N VAL A 164 1.78 1.39 -11.98
CA VAL A 164 1.30 2.47 -12.87
C VAL A 164 1.23 1.96 -14.31
N TYR A 165 2.30 1.39 -14.88
CA TYR A 165 2.27 0.82 -16.23
C TYR A 165 1.14 -0.20 -16.41
N TRP A 166 0.93 -1.07 -15.43
CA TRP A 166 -0.12 -2.08 -15.46
C TRP A 166 -1.53 -1.47 -15.42
N CYS A 167 -1.80 -0.51 -14.52
CA CYS A 167 -3.09 0.22 -14.51
C CYS A 167 -3.33 0.94 -15.85
N LEU A 168 -2.26 1.45 -16.48
CA LEU A 168 -2.33 2.10 -17.79
C LEU A 168 -2.53 1.15 -18.99
N ASN A 169 -2.57 -0.17 -18.78
CA ASN A 169 -2.53 -1.21 -19.83
C ASN A 169 -1.27 -1.14 -20.71
N ARG A 170 -0.14 -0.82 -20.09
CA ARG A 170 1.17 -0.66 -20.73
C ARG A 170 2.18 -1.67 -20.20
N GLU A 171 1.75 -2.85 -19.78
CA GLU A 171 2.63 -3.92 -19.26
C GLU A 171 3.76 -4.30 -20.23
N LYS A 172 3.54 -4.18 -21.55
CA LYS A 172 4.57 -4.41 -22.59
C LYS A 172 5.74 -3.42 -22.53
N GLN A 173 5.56 -2.26 -21.89
CA GLN A 173 6.58 -1.24 -21.72
C GLN A 173 7.34 -1.37 -20.39
N ILE A 174 6.99 -2.36 -19.55
CA ILE A 174 7.71 -2.61 -18.30
C ILE A 174 9.06 -3.26 -18.62
N ASP A 175 10.12 -2.48 -18.43
CA ASP A 175 11.50 -2.92 -18.52
C ASP A 175 12.07 -3.08 -17.09
N PRO A 176 12.49 -4.28 -16.67
CA PRO A 176 13.05 -4.51 -15.34
C PRO A 176 14.36 -3.75 -15.07
N THR A 177 14.99 -3.22 -16.12
CA THR A 177 16.27 -2.50 -16.04
C THR A 177 16.13 -0.97 -16.10
N SER A 178 14.93 -0.43 -16.40
CA SER A 178 14.73 1.03 -16.47
C SER A 178 15.01 1.68 -15.12
N SER A 179 15.66 2.85 -15.04
CA SER A 179 15.87 3.48 -13.73
C SER A 179 14.53 3.80 -13.05
N VAL A 180 14.50 3.60 -11.73
CA VAL A 180 13.42 4.04 -10.83
C VAL A 180 13.98 5.00 -9.79
N ASP A 181 15.11 5.65 -10.10
CA ASP A 181 15.77 6.58 -9.19
C ASP A 181 15.05 7.92 -9.11
N PRO A 182 15.04 8.56 -7.94
CA PRO A 182 14.50 9.89 -7.82
C PRO A 182 15.23 10.84 -8.77
N VAL A 183 14.47 11.72 -9.43
CA VAL A 183 15.05 12.81 -10.21
C VAL A 183 15.54 13.86 -9.21
N GLY A 184 16.80 13.72 -8.80
CA GLY A 184 17.46 14.60 -7.84
C GLY A 184 17.47 14.06 -6.41
N LYS A 185 17.76 14.95 -5.45
CA LYS A 185 17.97 14.60 -4.05
C LYS A 185 16.64 14.21 -3.38
N TYR A 186 16.56 12.98 -2.85
CA TYR A 186 15.39 12.48 -2.13
C TYR A 186 15.68 12.26 -0.65
N GLU A 187 15.39 13.29 0.14
CA GLU A 187 15.49 13.25 1.61
C GLU A 187 14.14 13.62 2.23
N PRO A 188 13.15 12.71 2.18
CA PRO A 188 11.88 12.95 2.83
C PRO A 188 12.06 13.14 4.34
N LEU A 189 11.22 14.01 4.91
CA LEU A 189 11.09 14.16 6.35
C LEU A 189 10.45 12.90 6.97
N PRO A 190 10.76 12.60 8.25
CA PRO A 190 10.07 11.56 8.99
C PRO A 190 8.56 11.80 9.02
N SER A 191 7.79 10.72 9.11
CA SER A 191 6.34 10.83 9.27
C SER A 191 5.97 11.48 10.60
N GLY A 192 5.05 12.47 10.58
CA GLY A 192 4.58 13.19 11.76
C GLY A 192 4.91 14.68 11.71
N PHE A 193 4.73 15.36 12.83
CA PHE A 193 5.21 16.73 12.98
C PHE A 193 6.74 16.72 13.13
N ASP A 194 7.40 17.78 12.68
CA ASP A 194 8.81 18.01 12.94
C ASP A 194 9.01 18.38 14.42
N TYR A 195 8.84 17.39 15.29
CA TYR A 195 8.92 17.56 16.74
C TYR A 195 10.29 18.07 17.17
N ALA A 196 11.35 17.72 16.44
CA ALA A 196 12.69 18.23 16.68
C ALA A 196 12.75 19.76 16.48
N LYS A 197 12.24 20.26 15.35
CA LYS A 197 12.12 21.71 15.11
C LYS A 197 11.16 22.39 16.09
N LEU A 198 10.08 21.72 16.46
CA LEU A 198 9.12 22.22 17.45
C LEU A 198 9.61 22.08 18.90
N LYS A 199 10.78 21.46 19.12
CA LYS A 199 11.35 21.14 20.44
C LYS A 199 10.38 20.37 21.35
N VAL A 200 9.53 19.53 20.74
CA VAL A 200 8.62 18.63 21.45
C VAL A 200 9.36 17.34 21.76
N VAL A 201 9.45 17.00 23.04
CA VAL A 201 10.04 15.75 23.50
C VAL A 201 8.89 14.81 23.91
N PRO A 202 8.72 13.65 23.26
CA PRO A 202 7.74 12.68 23.70
C PRO A 202 8.16 12.13 25.06
N HIS A 203 7.23 12.12 26.00
CA HIS A 203 7.42 11.54 27.32
C HIS A 203 6.43 10.39 27.54
N PRO A 204 6.82 9.34 28.29
CA PRO A 204 5.86 8.31 28.68
C PRO A 204 4.71 8.93 29.48
N PRO A 205 3.49 8.35 29.46
CA PRO A 205 2.35 8.88 30.22
C PRO A 205 2.63 9.09 31.72
N SER A 206 3.58 8.35 32.29
CA SER A 206 4.04 8.50 33.67
C SER A 206 4.71 9.84 33.98
N PHE A 207 5.21 10.55 32.98
CA PHE A 207 5.89 11.84 33.14
C PHE A 207 4.95 13.00 33.48
N TYR A 208 3.67 12.91 33.06
CA TYR A 208 2.67 13.98 33.24
C TYR A 208 1.81 13.81 34.50
N LYS A 209 2.21 12.90 35.39
CA LYS A 209 1.52 12.64 36.66
C LYS A 209 2.10 13.48 37.79
#